data_AF-A0A0L0N0D7-F1
#
_entry.id   AF-A0A0L0N0D7-F1
#
_cell.length_a   1.000
_cell.length_b   1.000
_cell.length_c   1.000
_cell.angle_alpha   90.00
_cell.angle_beta   90.00
_cell.angle_gamma   90.00
#
_symmetry.space_group_name_H-M   'P 1'
#
loop_
_entity.id
_entity.type
_entity.pdbx_description
1 polymer ?
#
loop_
_entity_poly.entity_id
_entity_poly.type
_entity_poly.pdbx_seq_one_letter_code
_entity_poly.pdbx_strand_id
1 'polypeptide(L)'
;MGYSSDGGPWVGRVLETLLNDERTAPDRATGKAVSGGLWISAGYTGHGMPVAARCGVAVAQMMSGRHDGVQVPKQWMATDGRAQAARSAVLPRTLDDLIRQLPAE
;
A
#
# COMPACT_ATOMS: atom_id res chain seq x y z
N MET A 1 -11.49 5.62 -9.25
CA MET A 1 -11.36 5.34 -7.80
C MET A 1 -10.72 3.97 -7.63
N GLY A 2 -9.68 3.84 -6.81
CA GLY A 2 -9.00 2.57 -6.56
C GLY A 2 -9.52 1.89 -5.29
N TYR A 3 -9.81 0.60 -5.38
CA TYR A 3 -10.20 -0.25 -4.25
C TYR A 3 -9.00 -1.06 -3.77
N SER A 4 -8.87 -1.23 -2.45
CA SER A 4 -7.95 -2.20 -1.86
C SER A 4 -8.72 -3.43 -1.40
N SER A 5 -8.17 -4.63 -1.59
CA SER A 5 -8.77 -5.89 -1.11
C SER A 5 -8.82 -5.98 0.41
N ASP A 6 -7.96 -5.24 1.11
CA ASP A 6 -7.92 -5.16 2.57
C ASP A 6 -8.60 -3.89 3.12
N GLY A 7 -9.33 -3.16 2.28
CA GLY A 7 -10.13 -2.00 2.65
C GLY A 7 -9.37 -0.71 2.95
N GLY A 8 -8.04 -0.76 3.15
CA GLY A 8 -7.23 0.39 3.54
C GLY A 8 -6.40 1.02 2.40
N PRO A 9 -6.05 2.31 2.49
CA PRO A 9 -5.08 2.93 1.59
C PRO A 9 -3.71 2.24 1.64
N TRP A 10 -3.00 2.20 0.51
CA TRP A 10 -1.60 1.82 0.41
C TRP A 10 -0.73 3.06 0.32
N VAL A 11 0.16 3.23 1.29
CA VAL A 11 1.02 4.40 1.43
C VAL A 11 2.47 3.97 1.66
N GLY A 12 3.40 4.56 0.92
CA GLY A 12 4.85 4.39 1.12
C GLY A 12 5.57 3.87 -0.11
N ARG A 13 6.78 3.32 0.09
CA ARG A 13 7.59 2.78 -1.00
C ARG A 13 6.97 1.48 -1.51
N VAL A 14 6.92 1.30 -2.83
CA VAL A 14 6.47 0.03 -3.41
C VAL A 14 7.52 -1.05 -3.16
N LEU A 15 7.05 -2.19 -2.66
CA LEU A 15 7.90 -3.33 -2.33
C LEU A 15 8.41 -3.99 -3.61
N GLU A 16 9.67 -4.45 -3.59
CA GLU A 16 10.27 -5.16 -4.72
C GLU A 16 9.50 -6.44 -5.05
N THR A 17 8.94 -7.11 -4.04
CA THR A 17 8.12 -8.33 -4.16
C THR A 17 6.81 -8.13 -4.95
N LEU A 18 6.41 -6.87 -5.18
CA LEU A 18 5.26 -6.50 -6.00
C LEU A 18 5.64 -6.12 -7.43
N LEU A 19 6.93 -5.97 -7.73
CA LEU A 19 7.42 -5.58 -9.05
C LEU A 19 7.70 -6.84 -9.87
N ASN A 20 7.05 -6.93 -11.02
CA ASN A 20 7.33 -7.93 -12.04
C ASN A 20 8.65 -7.51 -12.72
N ASP A 21 9.61 -8.42 -12.79
CA ASP A 21 11.00 -8.22 -13.25
C ASP A 21 11.11 -7.42 -14.58
N GLU A 22 10.12 -7.54 -15.47
CA GLU A 22 10.15 -7.02 -16.84
C GLU A 22 10.15 -5.48 -17.00
N ARG A 23 9.81 -4.70 -15.96
CA ARG A 23 9.82 -3.21 -16.03
C ARG A 23 10.96 -2.58 -15.25
N THR A 24 11.75 -3.37 -14.56
CA THR A 24 12.89 -2.90 -13.79
C THR A 24 14.09 -2.84 -14.72
N ALA A 25 14.15 -1.79 -15.55
CA ALA A 25 15.38 -1.51 -16.29
C ALA A 25 16.54 -1.46 -15.27
N PRO A 26 17.62 -2.24 -15.49
CA PRO A 26 18.74 -2.23 -14.57
C PRO A 26 19.33 -0.83 -14.51
N ASP A 27 19.76 -0.44 -13.33
CA ASP A 27 20.50 0.80 -13.12
C ASP A 27 21.69 0.80 -14.07
N ARG A 28 21.82 1.82 -14.92
CA ARG A 28 22.93 1.91 -15.89
C ARG A 28 24.29 2.04 -15.21
N ALA A 29 24.35 2.41 -13.94
CA ALA A 29 25.57 2.51 -13.15
C ALA A 29 25.89 1.24 -12.35
N THR A 30 24.89 0.47 -11.91
CA THR A 30 25.09 -0.67 -10.99
C THR A 30 24.60 -2.03 -11.52
N GLY A 31 23.88 -2.07 -12.63
CA GLY A 31 23.38 -3.29 -13.27
C GLY A 31 22.27 -4.02 -12.52
N LYS A 32 21.75 -3.46 -11.42
CA LYS A 32 20.69 -4.06 -10.60
C LYS A 32 19.30 -3.51 -10.94
N ALA A 33 18.27 -4.33 -10.78
CA ALA A 33 16.86 -3.94 -10.93
C ALA A 33 16.55 -2.68 -10.07
N VAL A 34 16.15 -1.58 -10.72
CA VAL A 34 15.80 -0.32 -10.04
C VAL A 34 14.37 -0.40 -9.48
N SER A 35 14.22 -0.98 -8.30
CA SER A 35 13.05 -0.71 -7.45
C SER A 35 13.11 0.67 -6.77
N GLY A 36 14.24 1.37 -6.93
CA GLY A 36 14.66 2.55 -6.20
C GLY A 36 14.00 3.86 -6.63
N GLY A 37 12.66 3.89 -6.68
CA GLY A 37 11.97 5.14 -7.00
C GLY A 37 10.46 5.11 -7.05
N LEU A 38 9.82 3.93 -6.92
CA LEU A 38 8.36 3.84 -6.97
C LEU A 38 7.73 3.98 -5.58
N TRP A 39 6.70 4.81 -5.52
CA TRP A 39 5.94 5.10 -4.30
C TRP A 39 4.45 5.03 -4.60
N ILE A 40 3.66 4.65 -3.58
CA ILE A 40 2.22 4.48 -3.68
C ILE A 40 1.52 5.35 -2.65
N SER A 41 0.41 5.98 -3.07
CA SER A 41 -0.55 6.69 -2.22
C SER A 41 -1.94 6.52 -2.85
N ALA A 42 -2.49 5.31 -2.74
CA ALA A 42 -3.68 4.88 -3.49
C ALA A 42 -4.55 3.89 -2.71
N GLY A 43 -5.62 3.38 -3.31
CA GLY A 43 -6.46 2.33 -2.70
C GLY A 43 -7.38 2.82 -1.59
N TYR A 44 -7.88 4.05 -1.68
CA TYR A 44 -8.69 4.69 -0.63
C TYR A 44 -10.09 4.10 -0.43
N THR A 45 -10.54 3.14 -1.25
CA THR A 45 -11.78 2.35 -1.04
C THR A 45 -13.03 3.24 -0.79
N GLY A 46 -13.13 4.36 -1.51
CA GLY A 46 -14.24 5.33 -1.39
C GLY A 46 -14.15 6.25 -0.17
N HIS A 47 -14.16 5.70 1.04
CA HIS A 47 -14.22 6.47 2.29
C HIS A 47 -12.87 7.10 2.69
N GLY A 48 -11.75 6.69 2.09
CA GLY A 48 -10.42 7.22 2.37
C GLY A 48 -10.08 8.53 1.64
N MET A 49 -11.01 9.11 0.87
CA MET A 49 -10.77 10.39 0.19
C MET A 49 -10.35 11.55 1.13
N PRO A 50 -10.91 11.71 2.34
CA PRO A 50 -10.50 12.77 3.26
C PRO A 50 -9.03 12.69 3.69
N VAL A 51 -8.43 11.49 3.68
CA VAL A 51 -7.02 11.30 4.08
C VAL A 51 -6.05 11.33 2.91
N ALA A 52 -6.54 11.33 1.66
CA ALA A 52 -5.70 11.21 0.46
C ALA A 52 -4.64 12.31 0.35
N ALA A 53 -5.00 13.57 0.63
CA ALA A 53 -4.05 14.68 0.59
C ALA A 53 -2.91 14.50 1.61
N ARG A 54 -3.23 14.05 2.83
CA ARG A 54 -2.25 13.82 3.90
C ARG A 54 -1.37 12.61 3.61
N CYS A 55 -1.91 11.56 3.00
CA CYS A 55 -1.10 10.43 2.52
C CYS A 55 -0.11 10.86 1.43
N GLY A 56 -0.51 11.72 0.49
CA GLY A 56 0.39 12.27 -0.52
C GLY A 56 1.53 13.10 0.09
N VAL A 57 1.22 13.95 1.08
CA VAL A 57 2.24 14.70 1.83
C VAL A 57 3.20 13.76 2.56
N ALA A 58 2.68 12.71 3.20
CA ALA A 58 3.51 11.71 3.89
C ALA A 58 4.50 11.03 2.92
N VAL A 59 4.03 10.62 1.73
CA VAL A 59 4.91 10.04 0.70
C VAL A 59 5.99 11.02 0.23
N ALA A 60 5.64 12.28 -0.04
CA ALA A 60 6.61 13.30 -0.43
C ALA A 60 7.69 13.53 0.64
N GLN A 61 7.30 13.48 1.91
CA GLN A 61 8.24 13.59 3.04
C GLN A 61 9.14 12.36 3.17
N MET A 62 8.59 11.15 3.00
CA MET A 62 9.36 9.90 2.97
C MET A 62 10.39 9.91 1.83
N MET A 63 10.00 10.33 0.63
CA MET A 63 10.91 10.51 -0.52
C MET A 63 12.07 11.45 -0.19
N SER A 64 11.81 12.48 0.61
CA SER A 64 12.79 13.50 0.99
C SER A 64 13.64 13.12 2.22
N GLY A 65 13.47 11.91 2.77
CA GLY A 65 14.15 11.48 4.00
C GLY A 65 13.70 12.23 5.26
N ARG A 66 12.53 12.87 5.24
CA ARG A 66 11.99 13.61 6.39
C ARG A 66 11.12 12.68 7.25
N HIS A 67 11.48 12.58 8.53
CA HIS A 67 10.80 11.71 9.50
C HIS A 67 9.93 12.46 10.52
N ASP A 68 10.03 13.79 10.56
CA ASP A 68 9.28 14.73 11.42
C ASP A 68 7.88 15.08 10.87
N GLY A 69 7.41 14.26 9.93
CA GLY A 69 6.31 14.57 9.03
C GLY A 69 4.93 14.06 9.42
N VAL A 70 4.02 14.06 8.43
CA VAL A 70 2.68 13.48 8.53
C VAL A 70 2.80 11.99 8.79
N GLN A 71 2.29 11.55 9.95
CA GLN A 71 2.25 10.14 10.30
C GLN A 71 1.00 9.49 9.71
N VAL A 72 1.19 8.36 9.04
CA VAL A 72 0.10 7.51 8.55
C VAL A 72 -0.04 6.29 9.45
N PRO A 73 -1.26 5.77 9.66
CA PRO A 73 -1.48 4.50 10.35
C PRO A 73 -0.59 3.38 9.79
N LYS A 74 0.02 2.60 10.69
CA LYS A 74 0.92 1.48 10.31
C LYS A 74 0.24 0.47 9.38
N GLN A 75 -1.06 0.24 9.59
CA GLN A 75 -1.88 -0.64 8.75
C GLN A 75 -2.00 -0.18 7.29
N TRP A 76 -1.71 1.10 6.99
CA TRP A 76 -1.72 1.65 5.64
C TRP A 76 -0.35 1.59 4.96
N MET A 77 0.71 1.25 5.69
CA MET A 77 2.05 1.15 5.13
C MET A 77 2.15 -0.03 4.17
N ALA A 78 2.81 0.18 3.03
CA ALA A 78 3.20 -0.89 2.14
C ALA A 78 4.30 -1.74 2.82
N THR A 79 3.93 -2.93 3.30
CA THR A 79 4.83 -3.90 3.94
C THR A 79 4.61 -5.29 3.36
N ASP A 80 5.63 -6.15 3.36
CA ASP A 80 5.50 -7.51 2.82
C ASP A 80 4.42 -8.32 3.54
N GLY A 81 4.30 -8.16 4.86
CA GLY A 81 3.24 -8.80 5.65
C GLY A 81 1.84 -8.40 5.18
N ARG A 82 1.63 -7.11 4.90
CA ARG A 82 0.36 -6.62 4.35
C ARG A 82 0.13 -7.11 2.93
N ALA A 83 1.17 -7.08 2.07
CA ALA A 83 1.09 -7.58 0.69
C ALA A 83 0.67 -9.05 0.65
N GLN A 84 1.24 -9.87 1.53
CA GLN A 84 0.87 -11.28 1.64
C GLN A 84 -0.58 -11.45 2.10
N ALA A 85 -0.99 -10.75 3.17
CA ALA A 85 -2.35 -10.82 3.68
C ALA A 85 -3.39 -10.37 2.65
N ALA A 86 -3.11 -9.29 1.91
CA ALA A 86 -3.99 -8.76 0.89
C ALA A 86 -4.13 -9.68 -0.34
N ARG A 87 -3.09 -10.46 -0.68
CA ARG A 87 -3.14 -11.47 -1.75
C ARG A 87 -3.99 -12.68 -1.37
N SER A 88 -3.99 -13.07 -0.10
CA SER A 88 -4.79 -14.19 0.40
C SER A 88 -6.19 -13.80 0.87
N ALA A 89 -6.53 -12.51 0.85
CA ALA A 89 -7.83 -12.02 1.32
C ALA A 89 -8.97 -12.53 0.44
N VAL A 90 -9.95 -13.18 1.07
CA VAL A 90 -11.20 -13.60 0.42
C VAL A 90 -12.28 -12.60 0.77
N LEU A 91 -12.73 -11.83 -0.22
CA LEU A 91 -13.79 -10.85 -0.02
C LEU A 91 -15.14 -11.57 0.22
N PRO A 92 -15.90 -11.18 1.26
CA PRO A 92 -17.23 -11.73 1.49
C PRO A 92 -18.13 -11.39 0.31
N ARG A 93 -18.93 -12.37 -0.13
CA ARG A 93 -19.88 -12.20 -1.24
C ARG A 93 -21.29 -11.89 -0.73
N THR A 94 -21.56 -12.27 0.51
CA THR A 94 -22.85 -12.11 1.17
C THR A 94 -22.68 -11.46 2.55
N LEU A 95 -23.79 -10.95 3.08
CA LEU A 95 -23.84 -10.41 4.44
C LEU A 95 -23.57 -11.51 5.48
N ASP A 96 -24.00 -12.74 5.21
CA ASP A 96 -23.73 -13.90 6.06
C ASP A 96 -22.23 -14.24 6.10
N ASP A 97 -21.53 -14.15 4.97
CA ASP A 97 -20.07 -14.32 4.93
C ASP A 97 -19.38 -13.27 5.81
N LEU A 98 -19.85 -12.02 5.76
CA LEU A 98 -19.32 -10.93 6.56
C LEU A 98 -19.54 -11.20 8.06
N ILE A 99 -20.75 -11.58 8.46
CA ILE A 99 -21.09 -11.86 9.86
C ILE A 99 -20.20 -12.98 10.42
N ARG A 100 -19.95 -14.04 9.63
CA ARG A 100 -19.07 -15.16 10.02
C ARG A 100 -17.60 -14.77 10.18
N GLN A 101 -17.17 -13.67 9.55
CA GLN A 101 -15.79 -13.19 9.60
C GLN A 101 -15.55 -12.17 10.72
N LEU A 102 -16.60 -11.70 11.40
CA LEU A 102 -16.45 -10.80 12.54
C LEU A 102 -15.85 -11.56 13.73
N PRO A 103 -14.91 -10.96 14.48
CA PRO A 103 -14.41 -11.56 15.72
C PRO A 103 -15.56 -11.71 16.71
N ALA A 104 -15.62 -12.87 17.39
CA ALA A 104 -16.53 -13.04 18.53
C ALA A 104 -16.05 -12.13 19.66
N GLU A 105 -16.97 -11.37 20.25
CA GLU A 105 -16.72 -10.54 21.44
C GLU A 105 -16.30 -11.37 22.66
#